data_AF-A0A9E0GCB2-F1
#
_entry.id   AF-A0A9E0GCB2-F1
#
_cell.length_a   1.000
_cell.length_b   1.000
_cell.length_c   1.000
_cell.angle_alpha   90.00
_cell.angle_beta   90.00
_cell.angle_gamma   90.00
#
_symmetry.space_group_name_H-M   'P 1'
#
loop_
_entity.id
_entity.type
_entity.pdbx_description
1 polymer ?
#
loop_
_entity_poly.entity_id
_entity_poly.type
_entity_poly.pdbx_seq_one_letter_code
_entity_poly.pdbx_strand_id
1 'polypeptide(L)'
;MINLNEVFETNKMIHEMNLDVRTITIGISLLDCVGATLEEVKENIYNKITTVAKDLVKTGKDIENEFGIPIVNKRISITPISLVGGNVCKTPDDFVELAKVLDAAAKKVGVNFLGGYSALVSKGMTKADELLIRSIPKALAETDFVCSSVNVGSTKTGINMDAVKLIGEIIKETAELTKDNQCLGCAKFVVFCNAPDDNPFMAGAFHGVTEADAIINVGVSGPGVVKRAIENVRGENFEVLCETIKKTAFKVTRVGQLVAKEASKRLGIPFGIIDLSLAPTPAAGDSVG
;
A
#
# COMPACT_ATOMS: atom_id res chain seq x y z
N MET A 1 23.16 -0.63 19.27
CA MET A 1 22.92 -1.59 20.36
C MET A 1 21.63 -1.15 21.03
N ILE A 2 20.61 -2.01 21.07
CA ILE A 2 19.31 -1.70 21.71
C ILE A 2 19.50 -1.86 23.23
N ASN A 3 19.06 -0.88 24.01
CA ASN A 3 19.18 -0.91 25.48
C ASN A 3 18.07 -1.82 26.08
N LEU A 4 18.36 -2.54 27.16
CA LEU A 4 17.37 -3.35 27.91
C LEU A 4 16.11 -2.54 28.26
N ASN A 5 16.27 -1.26 28.62
CA ASN A 5 15.12 -0.38 28.89
C ASN A 5 14.27 -0.12 27.63
N GLU A 6 14.88 -0.02 26.45
CA GLU A 6 14.14 0.14 25.18
C GLU A 6 13.37 -1.15 24.85
N VAL A 7 13.93 -2.33 25.11
CA VAL A 7 13.24 -3.61 24.92
C VAL A 7 12.01 -3.73 25.83
N PHE A 8 12.16 -3.40 27.13
CA PHE A 8 11.05 -3.42 28.07
C PHE A 8 9.95 -2.42 27.70
N GLU A 9 10.31 -1.20 27.30
CA GLU A 9 9.35 -0.20 26.84
C GLU A 9 8.64 -0.63 25.56
N THR A 10 9.36 -1.22 24.59
CA THR A 10 8.76 -1.75 23.36
C THR A 10 7.76 -2.87 23.67
N ASN A 11 8.13 -3.83 24.52
CA ASN A 11 7.21 -4.88 24.97
C ASN A 11 5.98 -4.31 25.68
N LYS A 12 6.16 -3.25 26.49
CA LYS A 12 5.06 -2.53 27.13
C LYS A 12 4.13 -1.90 26.09
N MET A 13 4.66 -1.27 25.04
CA MET A 13 3.85 -0.68 23.98
C MET A 13 3.07 -1.75 23.19
N ILE A 14 3.69 -2.90 22.91
CA ILE A 14 3.04 -4.00 22.19
C ILE A 14 1.88 -4.57 23.01
N HIS A 15 2.13 -4.95 24.26
CA HIS A 15 1.14 -5.66 25.08
C HIS A 15 0.14 -4.75 25.80
N GLU A 16 0.58 -3.59 26.28
CA GLU A 16 -0.28 -2.69 27.06
C GLU A 16 -0.87 -1.56 26.21
N MET A 17 -0.28 -1.22 25.05
CA MET A 17 -0.72 -0.08 24.25
C MET A 17 -1.20 -0.46 22.85
N ASN A 18 -1.37 -1.76 22.58
CA ASN A 18 -1.82 -2.33 21.31
C ASN A 18 -0.99 -1.83 20.12
N LEU A 19 0.33 -1.70 20.29
CA LEU A 19 1.21 -1.39 19.17
C LEU A 19 1.25 -2.56 18.20
N ASP A 20 0.85 -2.31 16.96
CA ASP A 20 0.97 -3.26 15.86
C ASP A 20 1.73 -2.69 14.67
N VAL A 21 2.36 -3.59 13.91
CA VAL A 21 2.79 -3.27 12.56
C VAL A 21 1.62 -3.53 11.63
N ARG A 22 1.07 -2.45 11.09
CA ARG A 22 -0.08 -2.52 10.21
C ARG A 22 0.24 -3.25 8.91
N THR A 23 1.44 -3.08 8.38
CA THR A 23 1.83 -3.71 7.11
C THR A 23 3.33 -3.84 6.91
N ILE A 24 3.74 -4.92 6.23
CA ILE A 24 4.96 -4.94 5.41
C ILE A 24 4.51 -4.93 3.94
N THR A 25 4.98 -3.95 3.17
CA THR A 25 4.72 -3.85 1.73
C THR A 25 6.03 -4.03 0.96
N ILE A 26 6.07 -4.97 0.01
CA ILE A 26 7.14 -5.02 -1.00
C ILE A 26 6.71 -4.18 -2.20
N GLY A 27 7.47 -3.14 -2.51
CA GLY A 27 7.42 -2.46 -3.79
C GLY A 27 8.24 -3.23 -4.83
N ILE A 28 7.69 -3.48 -6.02
CA ILE A 28 8.34 -4.24 -7.09
C ILE A 28 8.26 -3.43 -8.40
N SER A 29 9.41 -3.14 -9.00
CA SER A 29 9.48 -2.59 -10.34
C SER A 29 9.08 -3.65 -11.37
N LEU A 30 8.22 -3.27 -12.31
CA LEU A 30 7.80 -4.10 -13.44
C LEU A 30 8.25 -3.53 -14.79
N LEU A 31 9.13 -2.53 -14.79
CA LEU A 31 9.62 -1.91 -16.03
C LEU A 31 10.41 -2.92 -16.90
N ASP A 32 11.05 -3.91 -16.28
CA ASP A 32 11.72 -5.02 -16.96
C ASP A 32 10.77 -6.12 -17.45
N CYS A 33 9.48 -6.02 -17.14
CA CYS A 33 8.45 -6.96 -17.59
C CYS A 33 7.77 -6.55 -18.90
N VAL A 34 8.10 -5.36 -19.44
CA VAL A 34 7.59 -4.86 -20.73
C VAL A 34 8.05 -5.78 -21.85
N GLY A 35 7.13 -6.16 -22.74
CA GLY A 35 7.37 -7.09 -23.84
C GLY A 35 6.67 -6.65 -25.14
N ALA A 36 6.77 -7.50 -26.16
CA ALA A 36 6.20 -7.25 -27.48
C ALA A 36 4.72 -7.64 -27.56
N THR A 37 4.27 -8.57 -26.70
CA THR A 37 2.89 -9.09 -26.71
C THR A 37 2.26 -9.07 -25.32
N LEU A 38 0.92 -9.08 -25.27
CA LEU A 38 0.18 -9.12 -24.00
C LEU A 38 0.50 -10.41 -23.22
N GLU A 39 0.60 -11.56 -23.88
CA GLU A 39 0.92 -12.84 -23.23
C GLU A 39 2.31 -12.84 -22.60
N GLU A 40 3.32 -12.30 -23.29
CA GLU A 40 4.67 -12.17 -22.76
C GLU A 40 4.70 -11.26 -21.52
N VAL A 41 4.02 -10.12 -21.57
CA VAL A 41 3.93 -9.20 -20.42
C VAL A 41 3.22 -9.88 -19.24
N LYS A 42 2.14 -10.63 -19.49
CA LYS A 42 1.43 -11.40 -18.44
C LYS A 42 2.34 -12.41 -17.77
N GLU A 43 3.08 -13.19 -18.55
CA GLU A 43 4.02 -14.19 -18.02
C GLU A 43 5.14 -13.53 -17.20
N ASN A 44 5.75 -12.47 -17.73
CA ASN A 44 6.83 -11.74 -17.06
C ASN A 44 6.38 -11.18 -15.71
N ILE A 45 5.22 -10.52 -15.66
CA ILE A 45 4.65 -9.96 -14.43
C ILE A 45 4.42 -11.06 -13.39
N TYR A 46 3.75 -12.15 -13.78
CA TYR A 46 3.45 -13.24 -12.86
C TYR A 46 4.74 -13.84 -12.27
N ASN A 47 5.70 -14.15 -13.14
CA ASN A 47 6.97 -14.75 -12.74
C ASN A 47 7.78 -13.82 -11.84
N LYS A 48 7.86 -12.53 -12.18
CA LYS A 48 8.59 -11.53 -11.38
C LYS A 48 8.01 -11.41 -9.98
N ILE A 49 6.69 -11.18 -9.86
CA ILE A 49 6.02 -10.97 -8.57
C ILE A 49 6.13 -12.23 -7.70
N THR A 50 5.81 -13.40 -8.27
CA THR A 50 5.84 -14.65 -7.51
C THR A 50 7.26 -15.08 -7.12
N THR A 51 8.29 -14.66 -7.85
CA THR A 51 9.69 -14.92 -7.50
C THR A 51 10.20 -13.97 -6.42
N VAL A 52 9.99 -12.66 -6.60
CA VAL A 52 10.51 -11.63 -5.69
C VAL A 52 9.82 -11.70 -4.32
N ALA A 53 8.50 -11.91 -4.31
CA ALA A 53 7.72 -11.89 -3.06
C ALA A 53 7.51 -13.29 -2.43
N LYS A 54 8.12 -14.36 -2.98
CA LYS A 54 7.86 -15.76 -2.59
C LYS A 54 7.88 -16.04 -1.08
N ASP A 55 8.80 -15.40 -0.36
CA ASP A 55 9.04 -15.61 1.08
C ASP A 55 8.46 -14.51 1.97
N LEU A 56 7.74 -13.52 1.40
CA LEU A 56 7.22 -12.36 2.14
C LEU A 56 6.33 -12.77 3.31
N VAL A 57 5.32 -13.61 3.06
CA VAL A 57 4.34 -14.01 4.09
C VAL A 57 5.02 -14.82 5.19
N LYS A 58 5.89 -15.75 4.82
CA LYS A 58 6.67 -16.55 5.76
C LYS A 58 7.56 -15.65 6.61
N THR A 59 8.32 -14.75 5.98
CA THR A 59 9.20 -13.81 6.67
C THR A 59 8.43 -12.93 7.65
N GLY A 60 7.26 -12.42 7.26
CA GLY A 60 6.40 -11.67 8.17
C GLY A 60 6.00 -12.48 9.39
N LYS A 61 5.58 -13.74 9.22
CA LYS A 61 5.22 -14.64 10.33
C LYS A 61 6.41 -14.97 11.23
N ASP A 62 7.58 -15.19 10.66
CA ASP A 62 8.78 -15.48 11.44
C ASP A 62 9.19 -14.27 12.30
N ILE A 63 9.06 -13.05 11.79
CA ILE A 63 9.30 -11.81 12.56
C ILE A 63 8.24 -11.64 13.65
N GLU A 64 6.96 -11.90 13.37
CA GLU A 64 5.89 -11.85 14.38
C GLU A 64 6.19 -12.77 15.56
N ASN A 65 6.59 -14.01 15.27
CA ASN A 65 6.89 -15.01 16.29
C ASN A 65 8.14 -14.69 17.10
N GLU A 66 9.18 -14.14 16.47
CA GLU A 66 10.46 -13.85 17.14
C GLU A 66 10.39 -12.60 18.00
N PHE A 67 9.73 -11.54 17.52
CA PHE A 67 9.69 -10.25 18.21
C PHE A 67 8.40 -10.04 19.02
N GLY A 68 7.41 -10.93 18.89
CA GLY A 68 6.11 -10.79 19.55
C GLY A 68 5.29 -9.60 19.05
N ILE A 69 5.67 -8.99 17.92
CA ILE A 69 5.00 -7.83 17.31
C ILE A 69 4.04 -8.34 16.25
N PRO A 70 2.71 -8.11 16.37
CA PRO A 70 1.76 -8.51 15.34
C PRO A 70 1.98 -7.69 14.05
N ILE A 71 1.97 -8.37 12.90
CA ILE A 71 2.09 -7.79 11.56
C ILE A 71 0.80 -8.08 10.81
N VAL A 72 -0.13 -7.13 10.83
CA VAL A 72 -1.52 -7.35 10.38
C VAL A 72 -1.59 -7.68 8.89
N ASN A 73 -0.80 -7.00 8.06
CA ASN A 73 -0.86 -7.17 6.60
C ASN A 73 0.52 -7.42 5.98
N LYS A 74 0.52 -8.22 4.92
CA LYS A 74 1.64 -8.40 4.00
C LYS A 74 1.13 -8.07 2.61
N ARG A 75 1.74 -7.10 1.93
CA ARG A 75 1.20 -6.45 0.73
C ARG A 75 2.26 -6.30 -0.35
N ILE A 76 1.82 -6.08 -1.57
CA ILE A 76 2.68 -5.76 -2.71
C ILE A 76 2.22 -4.46 -3.33
N SER A 77 3.15 -3.58 -3.70
CA SER A 77 2.89 -2.49 -4.65
C SER A 77 3.76 -2.71 -5.89
N ILE A 78 3.22 -2.39 -7.06
CA ILE A 78 3.93 -2.51 -8.33
C ILE A 78 4.00 -1.17 -9.07
N THR A 79 4.89 -1.08 -10.06
CA THR A 79 4.88 0.02 -11.02
C THR A 79 3.47 0.24 -11.57
N PRO A 80 2.99 1.49 -11.70
CA PRO A 80 1.70 1.78 -12.32
C PRO A 80 1.50 1.00 -13.62
N ILE A 81 0.51 0.11 -13.62
CA ILE A 81 0.34 -0.86 -14.70
C ILE A 81 0.08 -0.19 -16.06
N SER A 82 -0.39 1.06 -16.10
CA SER A 82 -0.53 1.80 -17.38
C SER A 82 0.80 1.97 -18.10
N LEU A 83 1.91 2.09 -17.36
CA LEU A 83 3.26 2.23 -17.91
C LEU A 83 3.79 0.90 -18.47
N VAL A 84 3.43 -0.22 -17.84
CA VAL A 84 3.88 -1.56 -18.23
C VAL A 84 3.06 -2.09 -19.41
N GLY A 85 1.74 -1.95 -19.33
CA GLY A 85 0.79 -2.42 -20.34
C GLY A 85 0.63 -1.48 -21.53
N GLY A 86 1.16 -0.25 -21.48
CA GLY A 86 0.81 0.81 -22.43
C GLY A 86 1.13 0.51 -23.90
N ASN A 87 2.13 -0.32 -24.18
CA ASN A 87 2.44 -0.74 -25.55
C ASN A 87 1.57 -1.91 -26.05
N VAL A 88 1.11 -2.79 -25.17
CA VAL A 88 0.44 -4.05 -25.56
C VAL A 88 -1.07 -4.02 -25.37
N CYS A 89 -1.58 -3.22 -24.44
CA CYS A 89 -3.02 -3.09 -24.19
C CYS A 89 -3.64 -2.11 -25.19
N LYS A 90 -4.62 -2.57 -25.97
CA LYS A 90 -5.32 -1.79 -27.00
C LYS A 90 -6.79 -1.54 -26.65
N THR A 91 -7.31 -2.27 -25.66
CA THR A 91 -8.66 -2.18 -25.13
C THR A 91 -8.65 -2.15 -23.59
N PRO A 92 -9.76 -1.76 -22.93
CA PRO A 92 -9.87 -1.89 -21.48
C PRO A 92 -9.79 -3.36 -21.01
N ASP A 93 -10.30 -4.30 -21.81
CA ASP A 93 -10.27 -5.73 -21.49
C ASP A 93 -8.85 -6.29 -21.43
N ASP A 94 -7.91 -5.77 -22.23
CA ASP A 94 -6.50 -6.17 -22.14
C ASP A 94 -5.91 -5.83 -20.76
N PHE A 95 -6.29 -4.69 -20.18
CA PHE A 95 -5.89 -4.32 -18.82
C PHE A 95 -6.59 -5.18 -17.76
N VAL A 96 -7.83 -5.61 -17.98
CA VAL A 96 -8.52 -6.57 -17.10
C VAL A 96 -7.76 -7.89 -17.06
N GLU A 97 -7.23 -8.36 -18.19
CA GLU A 97 -6.38 -9.56 -18.22
C GLU A 97 -5.08 -9.38 -17.40
N LEU A 98 -4.47 -8.19 -17.43
CA LEU A 98 -3.35 -7.88 -16.53
C LEU A 98 -3.80 -7.90 -15.06
N ALA A 99 -4.98 -7.35 -14.73
CA ALA A 99 -5.52 -7.38 -13.37
C ALA A 99 -5.67 -8.81 -12.85
N LYS A 100 -6.19 -9.73 -13.67
CA LYS A 100 -6.32 -11.16 -13.32
C LYS A 100 -4.98 -11.81 -13.03
N VAL A 101 -3.94 -11.46 -13.79
CA VAL A 101 -2.58 -11.96 -13.56
C VAL A 101 -2.01 -11.44 -12.24
N LEU A 102 -2.21 -10.16 -11.94
CA LEU A 102 -1.80 -9.58 -10.65
C LEU A 102 -2.52 -10.26 -9.49
N ASP A 103 -3.82 -10.52 -9.62
CA ASP A 103 -4.62 -11.21 -8.62
C ASP A 103 -4.16 -12.67 -8.41
N ALA A 104 -3.88 -13.39 -9.50
CA ALA A 104 -3.32 -14.74 -9.45
C ALA A 104 -1.95 -14.76 -8.75
N ALA A 105 -1.08 -13.79 -9.04
CA ALA A 105 0.22 -13.66 -8.37
C ALA A 105 0.05 -13.36 -6.87
N ALA A 106 -0.87 -12.45 -6.51
CA ALA A 106 -1.18 -12.11 -5.13
C ALA A 106 -1.69 -13.34 -4.35
N LYS A 107 -2.62 -14.11 -4.94
CA LYS A 107 -3.13 -15.39 -4.42
C LYS A 107 -2.02 -16.41 -4.23
N LYS A 108 -1.12 -16.55 -5.22
CA LYS A 108 0.00 -17.51 -5.17
C LYS A 108 0.98 -17.20 -4.05
N VAL A 109 1.31 -15.93 -3.84
CA VAL A 109 2.20 -15.48 -2.76
C VAL A 109 1.51 -15.52 -1.40
N GLY A 110 0.19 -15.33 -1.37
CA GLY A 110 -0.63 -15.32 -0.15
C GLY A 110 -0.66 -13.95 0.55
N VAL A 111 -0.51 -12.86 -0.22
CA VAL A 111 -0.59 -11.49 0.31
C VAL A 111 -2.04 -11.03 0.45
N ASN A 112 -2.26 -10.02 1.30
CA ASN A 112 -3.60 -9.48 1.55
C ASN A 112 -4.12 -8.64 0.39
N PHE A 113 -3.24 -7.81 -0.20
CA PHE A 113 -3.59 -6.88 -1.28
C PHE A 113 -2.37 -6.59 -2.16
N LEU A 114 -2.65 -6.30 -3.43
CA LEU A 114 -1.68 -5.85 -4.42
C LEU A 114 -2.15 -4.55 -5.05
N GLY A 115 -1.36 -3.49 -4.91
CA GLY A 115 -1.63 -2.16 -5.45
C GLY A 115 -0.71 -1.84 -6.63
N GLY A 116 -1.11 -0.85 -7.42
CA GLY A 116 -0.36 -0.39 -8.58
C GLY A 116 -1.09 -0.69 -9.89
N TYR A 117 -2.34 -1.14 -9.82
CA TYR A 117 -3.29 -1.04 -10.93
C TYR A 117 -3.69 0.43 -11.13
N SER A 118 -2.72 1.23 -11.56
CA SER A 118 -2.72 2.68 -11.35
C SER A 118 -2.32 3.48 -12.58
N ALA A 119 -2.81 4.72 -12.64
CA ALA A 119 -2.45 5.72 -13.64
C ALA A 119 -2.06 7.05 -12.98
N LEU A 120 -1.10 7.77 -13.56
CA LEU A 120 -0.67 9.10 -13.11
C LEU A 120 -0.95 10.13 -14.20
N VAL A 121 -2.06 10.86 -14.09
CA VAL A 121 -2.65 11.64 -15.20
C VAL A 121 -2.81 13.13 -14.91
N SER A 122 -2.04 13.65 -13.95
CA SER A 122 -2.14 15.02 -13.45
C SER A 122 -1.98 16.11 -14.52
N LYS A 123 -1.29 15.82 -15.62
CA LYS A 123 -1.00 16.77 -16.70
C LYS A 123 -1.64 16.38 -18.04
N GLY A 124 -2.46 15.34 -18.06
CA GLY A 124 -3.06 14.77 -19.25
C GLY A 124 -3.14 13.24 -19.17
N MET A 125 -4.00 12.64 -19.98
CA MET A 125 -4.13 11.18 -20.13
C MET A 125 -3.53 10.77 -21.47
N THR A 126 -2.67 9.76 -21.48
CA THR A 126 -2.37 9.03 -22.71
C THR A 126 -3.53 8.09 -23.06
N LYS A 127 -3.50 7.48 -24.25
CA LYS A 127 -4.52 6.49 -24.61
C LYS A 127 -4.49 5.28 -23.67
N ALA A 128 -3.30 4.83 -23.28
CA ALA A 128 -3.14 3.73 -22.33
C ALA A 128 -3.74 4.06 -20.96
N ASP A 129 -3.53 5.29 -20.46
CA ASP A 129 -4.12 5.71 -19.18
C ASP A 129 -5.65 5.73 -19.24
N GLU A 130 -6.24 6.24 -20.32
CA GLU A 130 -7.69 6.22 -20.50
C GLU A 130 -8.25 4.79 -20.52
N LEU A 131 -7.60 3.89 -21.26
CA LEU A 131 -7.98 2.47 -21.34
C LEU A 131 -7.88 1.78 -19.97
N LEU A 132 -6.80 2.04 -19.23
CA LEU A 132 -6.65 1.55 -17.87
C LEU A 132 -7.78 2.08 -16.98
N ILE A 133 -8.03 3.39 -16.97
CA ILE A 133 -9.07 3.98 -16.12
C ILE A 133 -10.45 3.37 -16.42
N ARG A 134 -10.77 3.17 -17.70
CA ARG A 134 -12.03 2.53 -18.13
C ARG A 134 -12.13 1.05 -17.77
N SER A 135 -11.01 0.37 -17.56
CA SER A 135 -10.99 -1.04 -17.16
C SER A 135 -11.25 -1.27 -15.67
N ILE A 136 -11.05 -0.24 -14.82
CA ILE A 136 -11.13 -0.33 -13.35
C ILE A 136 -12.42 -1.01 -12.86
N PRO A 137 -13.63 -0.66 -13.34
CA PRO A 137 -14.86 -1.25 -12.82
C PRO A 137 -14.88 -2.77 -12.97
N LYS A 138 -14.55 -3.26 -14.17
CA LYS A 138 -14.51 -4.70 -14.49
C LYS A 138 -13.34 -5.39 -13.80
N ALA A 139 -12.15 -4.79 -13.81
CA ALA A 139 -10.97 -5.32 -13.13
C ALA A 139 -11.20 -5.55 -11.63
N LEU A 140 -11.82 -4.59 -10.93
CA LEU A 140 -12.07 -4.70 -9.48
C LEU A 140 -13.24 -5.62 -9.14
N ALA A 141 -14.15 -5.87 -10.08
CA ALA A 141 -15.21 -6.86 -9.96
C ALA A 141 -14.73 -8.30 -10.20
N GLU A 142 -13.76 -8.49 -11.09
CA GLU A 142 -13.23 -9.82 -11.46
C GLU A 142 -11.96 -10.24 -10.68
N THR A 143 -11.52 -9.44 -9.71
CA THR A 143 -10.35 -9.72 -8.87
C THR A 143 -10.66 -9.55 -7.39
N ASP A 144 -9.94 -10.26 -6.53
CA ASP A 144 -10.16 -10.23 -5.09
C ASP A 144 -9.22 -9.23 -4.40
N PHE A 145 -7.92 -9.28 -4.72
CA PHE A 145 -6.87 -8.60 -3.97
C PHE A 145 -6.24 -7.40 -4.67
N VAL A 146 -6.59 -7.15 -5.93
CA VAL A 146 -6.07 -6.00 -6.67
C VAL A 146 -6.72 -4.71 -6.18
N CYS A 147 -5.89 -3.71 -5.90
CA CYS A 147 -6.28 -2.34 -5.58
C CYS A 147 -5.82 -1.40 -6.71
N SER A 148 -6.64 -0.38 -6.96
CA SER A 148 -6.40 0.59 -8.02
C SER A 148 -6.26 2.01 -7.47
N SER A 149 -5.44 2.82 -8.11
CA SER A 149 -5.35 4.24 -7.81
C SER A 149 -5.10 5.13 -9.02
N VAL A 150 -5.68 6.32 -9.03
CA VAL A 150 -5.45 7.29 -10.11
C VAL A 150 -5.11 8.66 -9.54
N ASN A 151 -3.96 9.21 -9.92
CA ASN A 151 -3.58 10.57 -9.54
C ASN A 151 -4.02 11.57 -10.62
N VAL A 152 -4.99 12.43 -10.29
CA VAL A 152 -5.65 13.34 -11.24
C VAL A 152 -5.09 14.75 -11.22
N GLY A 153 -4.26 15.09 -10.25
CA GLY A 153 -3.79 16.46 -10.09
C GLY A 153 -2.53 16.56 -9.24
N SER A 154 -1.90 17.72 -9.31
CA SER A 154 -0.82 18.10 -8.41
C SER A 154 -0.79 19.62 -8.25
N THR A 155 -0.22 20.11 -7.15
CA THR A 155 0.04 21.54 -6.93
C THR A 155 0.87 22.15 -8.07
N LYS A 156 1.74 21.34 -8.69
CA LYS A 156 2.63 21.77 -9.78
C LYS A 156 1.91 21.90 -11.12
N THR A 157 0.92 21.05 -11.40
CA THR A 157 0.29 20.96 -12.73
C THR A 157 -1.19 21.35 -12.74
N GLY A 158 -1.76 21.68 -11.59
CA GLY A 158 -3.20 21.84 -11.42
C GLY A 158 -3.93 20.50 -11.40
N ILE A 159 -5.23 20.54 -11.72
CA ILE A 159 -6.11 19.38 -11.73
C ILE A 159 -6.53 19.07 -13.17
N ASN A 160 -6.35 17.83 -13.59
CA ASN A 160 -6.89 17.34 -14.85
C ASN A 160 -8.40 17.07 -14.69
N MET A 161 -9.22 18.06 -15.03
CA MET A 161 -10.68 17.98 -14.88
C MET A 161 -11.34 16.95 -15.81
N ASP A 162 -10.73 16.64 -16.95
CA ASP A 162 -11.21 15.57 -17.84
C ASP A 162 -11.07 14.21 -17.17
N ALA A 163 -9.94 13.96 -16.50
CA ALA A 163 -9.74 12.76 -15.69
C ALA A 163 -10.71 12.71 -14.50
N VAL A 164 -10.92 13.83 -13.79
CA VAL A 164 -11.88 13.91 -12.67
C VAL A 164 -13.29 13.54 -13.13
N LYS A 165 -13.75 14.08 -14.26
CA LYS A 165 -15.07 13.76 -14.81
C LYS A 165 -15.20 12.27 -15.12
N LEU A 166 -14.24 11.72 -15.86
CA LEU A 166 -14.23 10.30 -16.22
C LEU A 166 -14.25 9.42 -14.96
N ILE A 167 -13.44 9.75 -13.95
CA ILE A 167 -13.37 8.99 -12.70
C ILE A 167 -14.68 9.03 -11.92
N GLY A 168 -15.44 10.13 -11.97
CA GLY A 168 -16.78 10.18 -11.40
C GLY A 168 -17.71 9.11 -11.99
N GLU A 169 -17.64 8.90 -13.30
CA GLU A 169 -18.38 7.83 -14.00
C GLU A 169 -17.86 6.45 -13.59
N ILE A 170 -16.52 6.27 -13.53
CA ILE A 170 -15.87 5.01 -13.12
C ILE A 170 -16.21 4.60 -11.69
N ILE A 171 -16.27 5.54 -10.74
CA ILE A 171 -16.65 5.23 -9.35
C ILE A 171 -18.07 4.67 -9.31
N LYS A 172 -19.01 5.31 -10.02
CA LYS A 172 -20.40 4.87 -10.09
C LYS A 172 -20.50 3.49 -10.75
N GLU A 173 -19.85 3.28 -11.88
CA GLU A 173 -19.85 1.99 -12.58
C GLU A 173 -19.23 0.88 -11.72
N THR A 174 -18.14 1.17 -11.00
CA THR A 174 -17.50 0.23 -10.07
C THR A 174 -18.47 -0.18 -8.95
N ALA A 175 -19.23 0.76 -8.39
CA ALA A 175 -20.23 0.47 -7.37
C ALA A 175 -21.35 -0.41 -7.93
N GLU A 176 -21.85 -0.11 -9.13
CA GLU A 176 -22.93 -0.85 -9.79
C GLU A 176 -22.51 -2.28 -10.13
N LEU A 177 -21.31 -2.49 -10.69
CA LEU A 177 -20.78 -3.81 -11.03
C LEU A 177 -20.47 -4.67 -9.80
N THR A 178 -20.19 -4.06 -8.65
CA THR A 178 -19.87 -4.77 -7.40
C THR A 178 -20.98 -4.71 -6.35
N LYS A 179 -22.20 -4.28 -6.73
CA LYS A 179 -23.34 -4.09 -5.82
C LYS A 179 -23.71 -5.35 -5.03
N ASP A 180 -23.60 -6.51 -5.67
CA ASP A 180 -23.96 -7.81 -5.07
C ASP A 180 -22.88 -8.30 -4.09
N ASN A 181 -21.72 -7.62 -4.06
CA ASN A 181 -20.65 -7.80 -3.09
C ASN A 181 -20.42 -6.50 -2.29
N GLN A 182 -21.51 -5.88 -1.82
CA GLN A 182 -21.47 -4.69 -0.95
C GLN A 182 -20.67 -3.50 -1.54
N CYS A 183 -20.66 -3.37 -2.86
CA CYS A 183 -19.89 -2.35 -3.59
C CYS A 183 -18.38 -2.41 -3.29
N LEU A 184 -17.83 -3.60 -2.97
CA LEU A 184 -16.45 -3.77 -2.50
C LEU A 184 -15.40 -3.23 -3.47
N GLY A 185 -15.72 -3.15 -4.77
CA GLY A 185 -14.83 -2.54 -5.76
C GLY A 185 -14.44 -1.11 -5.39
N CYS A 186 -15.39 -0.31 -4.88
CA CYS A 186 -15.11 1.06 -4.43
C CYS A 186 -14.19 1.13 -3.21
N ALA A 187 -14.19 0.11 -2.34
CA ALA A 187 -13.26 0.04 -1.22
C ALA A 187 -11.81 -0.22 -1.65
N LYS A 188 -11.61 -0.71 -2.88
CA LYS A 188 -10.30 -1.00 -3.48
C LYS A 188 -9.83 0.08 -4.47
N PHE A 189 -10.57 1.18 -4.63
CA PHE A 189 -10.24 2.25 -5.57
C PHE A 189 -9.99 3.58 -4.86
N VAL A 190 -8.86 4.24 -5.15
CA VAL A 190 -8.49 5.53 -4.57
C VAL A 190 -8.16 6.55 -5.65
N VAL A 191 -8.70 7.76 -5.51
CA VAL A 191 -8.40 8.89 -6.40
C VAL A 191 -7.52 9.87 -5.63
N PHE A 192 -6.37 10.21 -6.19
CA PHE A 192 -5.40 11.12 -5.59
C PHE A 192 -5.36 12.47 -6.28
N CYS A 193 -5.08 13.49 -5.47
CA CYS A 193 -4.42 14.70 -5.90
C CYS A 193 -3.15 14.84 -5.06
N ASN A 194 -2.02 15.20 -5.68
CA ASN A 194 -0.71 15.16 -5.03
C ASN A 194 -0.32 13.77 -4.51
N ALA A 195 -0.55 12.72 -5.29
CA ALA A 195 0.13 11.46 -4.99
C ALA A 195 1.65 11.71 -4.92
N PRO A 196 2.36 11.16 -3.91
CA PRO A 196 3.81 11.19 -3.88
C PRO A 196 4.38 10.38 -5.06
N ASP A 197 5.70 10.43 -5.27
CA ASP A 197 6.35 9.73 -6.39
C ASP A 197 6.24 8.19 -6.28
N ASP A 198 6.03 7.68 -5.06
CA ASP A 198 5.64 6.31 -4.72
C ASP A 198 4.61 6.33 -3.58
N ASN A 199 3.89 5.22 -3.37
CA ASN A 199 3.01 5.08 -2.21
C ASN A 199 2.90 3.61 -1.82
N PRO A 200 3.40 3.15 -0.66
CA PRO A 200 3.27 1.75 -0.25
C PRO A 200 1.97 1.44 0.50
N PHE A 201 1.04 2.39 0.63
CA PHE A 201 -0.16 2.27 1.47
C PHE A 201 -1.45 1.99 0.68
N MET A 202 -2.12 0.89 1.04
CA MET A 202 -3.39 0.48 0.43
C MET A 202 -4.57 1.31 0.92
N ALA A 203 -5.61 1.50 0.10
CA ALA A 203 -5.81 0.93 -1.25
C ALA A 203 -5.08 1.70 -2.38
N GLY A 204 -4.38 2.78 -2.07
CA GLY A 204 -3.78 3.66 -3.07
C GLY A 204 -2.39 3.27 -3.57
N ALA A 205 -1.84 2.12 -3.16
CA ALA A 205 -0.41 1.89 -3.27
C ALA A 205 0.05 1.71 -4.72
N PHE A 206 1.26 2.16 -5.04
CA PHE A 206 2.01 1.85 -6.25
C PHE A 206 3.53 2.04 -6.00
N HIS A 207 4.36 1.34 -6.75
CA HIS A 207 5.81 1.46 -6.71
C HIS A 207 6.27 2.52 -7.73
N GLY A 208 6.92 3.59 -7.25
CA GLY A 208 7.35 4.69 -8.10
C GLY A 208 8.42 4.28 -9.12
N VAL A 209 8.45 4.93 -10.28
CA VAL A 209 9.48 4.65 -11.32
C VAL A 209 10.88 5.12 -10.93
N THR A 210 10.99 5.95 -9.90
CA THR A 210 12.25 6.45 -9.34
C THR A 210 12.81 5.55 -8.24
N GLU A 211 12.05 4.54 -7.81
CA GLU A 211 12.47 3.59 -6.79
C GLU A 211 13.39 2.50 -7.36
N ALA A 212 14.10 1.79 -6.48
CA ALA A 212 14.89 0.62 -6.87
C ALA A 212 14.02 -0.54 -7.37
N ASP A 213 14.64 -1.60 -7.90
CA ASP A 213 13.92 -2.76 -8.45
C ASP A 213 12.95 -3.43 -7.47
N ALA A 214 13.32 -3.46 -6.19
CA ALA A 214 12.42 -3.85 -5.12
C ALA A 214 12.78 -3.14 -3.81
N ILE A 215 11.78 -2.79 -3.01
CA ILE A 215 11.95 -2.09 -1.73
C ILE A 215 10.97 -2.65 -0.67
N ILE A 216 11.42 -2.76 0.59
CA ILE A 216 10.57 -3.05 1.74
C ILE A 216 10.14 -1.76 2.42
N ASN A 217 8.83 -1.55 2.52
CA ASN A 217 8.22 -0.45 3.27
C ASN A 217 7.40 -1.02 4.43
N VAL A 218 7.39 -0.33 5.58
CA VAL A 218 6.66 -0.78 6.77
C VAL A 218 5.74 0.31 7.28
N GLY A 219 4.46 -0.03 7.48
CA GLY A 219 3.49 0.85 8.12
C GLY A 219 3.24 0.41 9.54
N VAL A 220 3.31 1.33 10.50
CA VAL A 220 3.06 1.07 11.92
C VAL A 220 1.77 1.75 12.34
N SER A 221 0.95 1.05 13.12
CA SER A 221 -0.26 1.63 13.72
C SER A 221 0.09 2.30 15.04
N GLY A 222 -0.27 3.57 15.20
CA GLY A 222 -0.06 4.35 16.41
C GLY A 222 -1.27 4.92 17.16
N PRO A 223 -2.56 4.79 16.75
CA PRO A 223 -3.65 5.50 17.42
C PRO A 223 -3.78 5.16 18.91
N GLY A 224 -3.87 3.87 19.27
CA GLY A 224 -4.01 3.44 20.66
C GLY A 224 -2.84 3.88 21.54
N VAL A 225 -1.61 3.78 21.03
CA VAL A 225 -0.38 4.21 21.71
C VAL A 225 -0.40 5.72 21.96
N VAL A 226 -0.73 6.52 20.95
CA VAL A 226 -0.79 7.98 21.06
C VAL A 226 -1.93 8.41 21.99
N LYS A 227 -3.11 7.81 21.86
CA LYS A 227 -4.24 8.09 22.75
C LYS A 227 -3.87 7.87 24.21
N ARG A 228 -3.32 6.70 24.55
CA ARG A 228 -2.93 6.37 25.92
C ARG A 228 -1.82 7.28 26.44
N ALA A 229 -0.88 7.68 25.58
CA ALA A 229 0.13 8.67 25.95
C ALA A 229 -0.49 10.04 26.27
N ILE A 230 -1.47 10.49 25.49
CA ILE A 230 -2.20 11.76 25.72
C ILE A 230 -3.07 11.70 26.98
N GLU A 231 -3.73 10.57 27.25
CA GLU A 231 -4.55 10.38 28.46
C GLU A 231 -3.74 10.57 29.75
N ASN A 232 -2.46 10.17 29.75
CA ASN A 232 -1.56 10.32 30.90
C ASN A 232 -1.10 11.77 31.16
N VAL A 233 -1.31 12.69 30.22
CA VAL A 233 -0.94 14.10 30.33
C VAL A 233 -2.16 15.03 30.23
N ARG A 234 -3.36 14.51 30.51
CA ARG A 234 -4.57 15.33 30.60
C ARG A 234 -4.44 16.37 31.71
N GLY A 235 -4.71 17.63 31.38
CA GLY A 235 -4.60 18.76 32.30
C GLY A 235 -3.23 19.44 32.30
N GLU A 236 -2.23 18.85 31.63
CA GLU A 236 -0.92 19.49 31.42
C GLU A 236 -0.99 20.59 30.35
N ASN A 237 0.09 21.38 30.26
CA ASN A 237 0.21 22.44 29.28
C ASN A 237 0.48 21.91 27.85
N PHE A 238 0.31 22.78 26.85
CA PHE A 238 0.44 22.41 25.44
C PHE A 238 1.85 21.94 25.05
N GLU A 239 2.90 22.45 25.69
CA GLU A 239 4.28 22.03 25.44
C GLU A 239 4.49 20.57 25.85
N VAL A 240 3.99 20.18 27.03
CA VAL A 240 4.02 18.80 27.52
C VAL A 240 3.26 17.86 26.58
N LEU A 241 2.10 18.29 26.08
CA LEU A 241 1.33 17.51 25.11
C LEU A 241 2.12 17.27 23.81
N CYS A 242 2.69 18.32 23.22
CA CYS A 242 3.49 18.23 22.00
C CYS A 242 4.71 17.32 22.16
N GLU A 243 5.45 17.47 23.27
CA GLU A 243 6.60 16.61 23.57
C GLU A 243 6.20 15.14 23.77
N THR A 244 5.04 14.90 24.38
CA THR A 244 4.49 13.56 24.58
C THR A 244 4.17 12.90 23.24
N ILE A 245 3.49 13.61 22.33
CA ILE A 245 3.20 13.11 20.98
C ILE A 245 4.49 12.83 20.21
N LYS A 246 5.44 13.78 20.21
CA LYS A 246 6.73 13.64 19.51
C LYS A 246 7.52 12.43 19.98
N LYS A 247 7.67 12.24 21.29
CA LYS A 247 8.38 11.10 21.88
C LYS A 247 7.68 9.78 21.56
N THR A 248 6.34 9.77 21.62
CA THR A 248 5.54 8.57 21.31
C THR A 248 5.69 8.16 19.84
N ALA A 249 5.55 9.12 18.92
CA ALA A 249 5.76 8.89 17.49
C ALA A 249 7.16 8.36 17.20
N PHE A 250 8.21 8.96 17.78
CA PHE A 250 9.58 8.49 17.62
C PHE A 250 9.75 7.02 18.04
N LYS A 251 9.20 6.65 19.20
CA LYS A 251 9.29 5.27 19.71
C LYS A 251 8.55 4.28 18.78
N VAL A 252 7.35 4.63 18.33
CA VAL A 252 6.57 3.82 17.39
C VAL A 252 7.34 3.61 16.09
N THR A 253 7.91 4.68 15.52
CA THR A 253 8.73 4.59 14.30
C THR A 253 9.95 3.68 14.49
N ARG A 254 10.59 3.66 15.67
CA ARG A 254 11.72 2.75 15.95
C ARG A 254 11.33 1.29 15.92
N VAL A 255 10.14 0.94 16.40
CA VAL A 255 9.62 -0.43 16.31
C VAL A 255 9.39 -0.83 14.85
N GLY A 256 8.77 0.05 14.06
CA GLY A 256 8.66 -0.16 12.61
C GLY A 256 10.02 -0.37 11.93
N GLN A 257 11.03 0.40 12.35
CA GLN A 257 12.39 0.29 11.81
C GLN A 257 13.05 -1.05 12.13
N LEU A 258 12.81 -1.61 13.32
CA LEU A 258 13.30 -2.93 13.69
C LEU A 258 12.74 -3.99 12.73
N VAL A 259 11.41 -4.00 12.55
CA VAL A 259 10.73 -4.95 11.66
C VAL A 259 11.18 -4.77 10.21
N ALA A 260 11.31 -3.53 9.74
CA ALA A 260 11.75 -3.24 8.38
C ALA A 260 13.17 -3.73 8.09
N LYS A 261 14.12 -3.51 9.02
CA LYS A 261 15.50 -3.98 8.89
C LYS A 261 15.58 -5.50 8.88
N GLU A 262 14.78 -6.16 9.71
CA GLU A 262 14.79 -7.61 9.77
C GLU A 262 14.18 -8.23 8.50
N ALA A 263 13.04 -7.70 8.03
CA ALA A 263 12.44 -8.10 6.77
C ALA A 263 13.39 -7.90 5.59
N SER A 264 14.05 -6.73 5.53
CA SER A 264 15.04 -6.40 4.51
C SER A 264 16.20 -7.41 4.48
N LYS A 265 16.77 -7.73 5.65
CA LYS A 265 17.87 -8.70 5.78
C LYS A 265 17.46 -10.11 5.35
N ARG A 266 16.28 -10.58 5.76
CA ARG A 266 15.80 -11.94 5.45
C ARG A 266 15.42 -12.12 3.98
N LEU A 267 14.81 -11.11 3.38
CA LEU A 267 14.38 -11.13 1.98
C LEU A 267 15.50 -10.75 1.01
N GLY A 268 16.58 -10.13 1.50
CA GLY A 268 17.64 -9.58 0.65
C GLY A 268 17.18 -8.38 -0.19
N ILE A 269 16.12 -7.69 0.23
CA ILE A 269 15.53 -6.53 -0.45
C ILE A 269 15.82 -5.28 0.38
N PRO A 270 16.29 -4.15 -0.20
CA PRO A 270 16.57 -2.95 0.57
C PRO A 270 15.34 -2.39 1.31
N PHE A 271 15.57 -1.85 2.49
CA PHE A 271 14.57 -1.12 3.25
C PHE A 271 14.41 0.30 2.69
N GLY A 272 13.16 0.72 2.47
CA GLY A 272 12.76 2.07 2.05
C GLY A 272 12.33 2.92 3.23
N ILE A 273 11.02 3.19 3.32
CA ILE A 273 10.44 4.10 4.31
C ILE A 273 9.61 3.39 5.38
N ILE A 274 9.40 4.11 6.49
CA ILE A 274 8.42 3.78 7.52
C ILE A 274 7.39 4.87 7.56
N ASP A 275 6.12 4.49 7.60
CA ASP A 275 5.03 5.41 7.87
C ASP A 275 4.37 5.10 9.21
N LEU A 276 3.97 6.18 9.87
CA LEU A 276 3.20 6.15 11.09
C LEU A 276 1.77 6.51 10.76
N SER A 277 0.88 5.51 10.80
CA SER A 277 -0.53 5.75 10.60
C SER A 277 -1.23 5.92 11.94
N LEU A 278 -1.86 7.07 12.13
CA LEU A 278 -2.85 7.32 13.19
C LEU A 278 -4.28 7.06 12.71
N ALA A 279 -4.44 6.41 11.55
CA ALA A 279 -5.77 6.12 11.02
C ALA A 279 -6.52 5.16 11.95
N PRO A 280 -7.80 5.44 12.25
CA PRO A 280 -8.60 4.63 13.14
C PRO A 280 -8.66 3.18 12.66
N THR A 281 -8.74 2.25 13.61
CA THR A 281 -9.15 0.88 13.32
C THR A 281 -10.66 0.74 13.55
N PRO A 282 -11.31 -0.31 13.00
CA PRO A 282 -12.71 -0.60 13.32
C PRO A 282 -12.94 -0.97 14.80
N ALA A 283 -11.88 -1.18 15.57
CA ALA A 283 -11.98 -1.58 16.98
C ALA A 283 -12.38 -0.37 17.84
N ALA A 284 -13.47 -0.52 18.60
CA ALA A 284 -13.94 0.51 19.50
C ALA A 284 -12.86 0.85 20.54
N GLY A 285 -12.53 2.15 20.65
CA GLY A 285 -11.52 2.65 21.58
C GLY A 285 -10.09 2.72 21.04
N ASP A 286 -9.83 2.19 19.85
CA ASP A 286 -8.53 2.21 19.16
C ASP A 286 -8.47 3.30 18.08
N SER A 287 -8.68 4.54 18.55
CA SER A 287 -8.62 5.77 17.76
C SER A 287 -8.38 6.96 18.68
N VAL A 288 -7.86 8.05 18.12
CA VAL A 288 -7.71 9.35 18.79
C VAL A 288 -9.05 10.10 18.87
N GLY A 289 -10.01 9.75 18.00
CA GLY A 289 -11.35 10.34 17.90
C GLY A 289 -12.42 9.65 18.74
#